data_AF-C5BNF4-F1
#
_entry.id   AF-C5BNF4-F1
#
_cell.length_a   1.000
_cell.length_b   1.000
_cell.length_c   1.000
_cell.angle_alpha   90.00
_cell.angle_beta   90.00
_cell.angle_gamma   90.00
#
_symmetry.space_group_name_H-M   'P 1'
#
loop_
_entity.id
_entity.type
_entity.pdbx_description
1 polymer ?
#
loop_
_entity_poly.entity_id
_entity_poly.type
_entity_poly.pdbx_seq_one_letter_code
_entity_poly.pdbx_strand_id
1 'polypeptide(L)'
;MFSKKLIFSAFAVAASLTGCGGTGQDEGRSYNIEAELSGRVVDGHVVRTTVFVDTNNNGTRDAWEPKAFTDNQGYFSYNPKTDTNYCADTATASQEEFCLVLRTDATPVVVRVDSGYDLSTGEPFVGQMARKVEVNSTGRTEMLISPLTTLVTLLDNSEDRARLLTVLGLEESDLDVDYLDEENVDPELMNIALKVHKIVTLLADRLTDTYQSIGDELGTPNDASQEVYRSMGQSLLVSDSTASNFLGISDNLNRVVQGAEDGIRAIYDRRELTQPIPDDTLDSTRISDVAAMLPSAVDRIIPPQPNSITGEQARGSARLLESIIIKALRDDNGSDTSITNAFDFLMNASSELVDALRDALSSDSAYVSGLVANDFTGDDFDESGDFEDAVTLPQGAMPFNAIAGKKVRLSDTDLGSAPNNLKDIEVIFYFEGSGDQVEGELVACAKYIDGANSSGTLGEGNTRGTLINGFWSMLGASESGESYSILTTITFLGATYQAIIKPAGYLTVDGEPRFALRFDFEGEIRDWVTENGLETFLELPRSDDECVARLPSRVGI
;
A
#
# COMPACT_ATOMS: atom_id res chain seq x y z
N MET A 1 8.82 -6.61 -0.85
CA MET A 1 9.61 -5.36 -0.77
C MET A 1 11.08 -5.69 -0.91
N PHE A 2 11.83 -4.95 -1.73
CA PHE A 2 13.30 -5.01 -1.71
C PHE A 2 13.75 -4.39 -0.39
N SER A 3 13.67 -5.13 0.72
CA SER A 3 14.40 -4.71 1.92
C SER A 3 15.88 -4.85 1.59
N LYS A 4 16.65 -3.79 1.85
CA LYS A 4 18.12 -3.79 1.88
C LYS A 4 18.73 -4.96 2.67
N LYS A 5 17.93 -5.74 3.39
CA LYS A 5 18.36 -6.81 4.29
C LYS A 5 17.69 -8.17 4.08
N LEU A 6 16.69 -8.31 3.19
CA LEU A 6 16.04 -9.61 2.88
C LEU A 6 16.90 -10.58 2.03
N ILE A 7 18.14 -10.21 1.69
CA ILE A 7 19.11 -11.08 1.00
C ILE A 7 19.95 -11.93 1.99
N PHE A 8 19.74 -11.80 3.30
CA PHE A 8 20.37 -12.68 4.28
C PHE A 8 19.55 -13.94 4.54
N SER A 9 19.63 -14.94 3.65
CA SER A 9 19.70 -16.38 4.02
C SER A 9 19.49 -17.30 2.82
N ALA A 10 20.53 -17.45 2.01
CA ALA A 10 20.67 -18.63 1.16
C ALA A 10 22.14 -19.10 1.15
N PHE A 11 22.59 -19.71 2.25
CA PHE A 11 23.80 -20.54 2.20
C PHE A 11 23.62 -21.91 2.88
N ALA A 12 23.37 -22.88 2.01
CA ALA A 12 23.96 -24.21 1.94
C ALA A 12 24.42 -24.88 3.25
N VAL A 13 23.58 -25.77 3.76
CA VAL A 13 24.07 -27.01 4.38
C VAL A 13 23.94 -28.13 3.36
N ALA A 14 25.00 -28.35 2.59
CA ALA A 14 25.21 -29.62 1.88
C ALA A 14 25.55 -30.70 2.93
N ALA A 15 24.54 -31.15 3.67
CA ALA A 15 24.64 -32.36 4.47
C ALA A 15 24.34 -33.55 3.55
N SER A 16 25.27 -34.49 3.51
CA SER A 16 25.13 -35.80 2.89
C SER A 16 23.80 -36.47 3.30
N LEU A 17 22.84 -36.48 2.39
CA LEU A 17 21.64 -37.32 2.46
C LEU A 17 22.08 -38.78 2.30
N THR A 18 22.44 -39.44 3.40
CA THR A 18 22.35 -40.90 3.46
C THR A 18 20.87 -41.25 3.44
N GLY A 19 20.43 -41.81 2.32
CA GLY A 19 19.06 -42.23 2.09
C GLY A 19 18.53 -43.12 3.21
N CYS A 20 17.57 -42.59 3.96
CA CYS A 20 16.67 -43.40 4.76
C CYS A 20 15.59 -43.92 3.81
N GLY A 21 15.82 -45.11 3.24
CA GLY A 21 14.81 -45.82 2.44
C GLY A 21 13.68 -46.28 3.35
N GLY A 22 12.64 -45.45 3.49
CA GLY A 22 11.37 -45.80 4.11
C GLY A 22 10.24 -45.66 3.07
N THR A 23 9.73 -46.78 2.58
CA THR A 23 8.49 -46.81 1.79
C THR A 23 7.34 -46.48 2.73
N GLY A 24 6.81 -45.24 2.66
CA GLY A 24 5.66 -44.82 3.47
C GLY A 24 5.58 -43.34 3.86
N GLN A 25 6.43 -42.45 3.30
CA GLN A 25 6.33 -40.99 3.56
C GLN A 25 5.52 -40.22 2.51
N ASP A 26 4.94 -40.93 1.53
CA ASP A 26 4.18 -40.36 0.41
C ASP A 26 2.68 -40.75 0.49
N GLU A 27 2.15 -40.88 1.70
CA GLU A 27 0.70 -40.79 1.90
C GLU A 27 0.36 -39.32 2.12
N GLY A 28 0.22 -38.59 1.01
CA GLY A 28 -0.35 -37.24 1.04
C GLY A 28 -1.67 -37.30 1.78
N ARG A 29 -1.76 -36.62 2.93
CA ARG A 29 -3.05 -36.43 3.61
C ARG A 29 -3.96 -35.70 2.64
N SER A 30 -5.11 -36.30 2.32
CA SER A 30 -6.17 -35.60 1.62
C SER A 30 -6.66 -34.47 2.53
N TYR A 31 -6.60 -33.24 2.04
CA TYR A 31 -7.26 -32.10 2.67
C TYR A 31 -8.78 -32.31 2.59
N ASN A 32 -9.49 -31.99 3.67
CA ASN A 32 -10.95 -32.09 3.70
C ASN A 32 -11.64 -30.85 3.12
N ILE A 33 -10.91 -29.73 2.95
CA ILE A 33 -11.40 -28.48 2.39
C ILE A 33 -10.44 -28.01 1.30
N GLU A 34 -10.96 -27.89 0.08
CA GLU A 34 -10.37 -27.13 -1.02
C GLU A 34 -11.38 -26.05 -1.39
N ALA A 35 -10.99 -24.78 -1.25
CA ALA A 35 -11.90 -23.65 -1.42
C ALA A 35 -11.23 -22.53 -2.24
N GLU A 36 -12.00 -21.99 -3.19
CA GLU A 36 -11.71 -20.71 -3.83
C GLU A 36 -12.20 -19.59 -2.90
N LEU A 37 -11.26 -18.82 -2.37
CA LEU A 37 -11.56 -17.65 -1.56
C LEU A 37 -11.59 -16.45 -2.49
N SER A 38 -12.72 -15.79 -2.60
CA SER A 38 -12.87 -14.61 -3.45
C SER A 38 -13.30 -13.42 -2.63
N GLY A 39 -13.08 -12.23 -3.17
CA GLY A 39 -13.51 -11.04 -2.47
C GLY A 39 -12.95 -9.77 -3.04
N ARG A 40 -13.19 -8.69 -2.29
CA ARG A 40 -12.72 -7.35 -2.60
C ARG A 40 -12.12 -6.69 -1.37
N VAL A 41 -11.11 -5.85 -1.59
CA VAL A 41 -10.46 -5.08 -0.53
C VAL A 41 -10.88 -3.62 -0.61
N VAL A 42 -11.41 -3.06 0.48
CA VAL A 42 -11.98 -1.72 0.54
C VAL A 42 -11.35 -0.91 1.68
N ASP A 43 -10.48 0.04 1.32
CA ASP A 43 -10.18 1.26 2.08
C ASP A 43 -10.57 2.45 1.18
N GLY A 44 -9.85 2.60 0.06
CA GLY A 44 -10.22 3.32 -1.17
C GLY A 44 -10.22 2.43 -2.42
N HIS A 45 -10.72 1.19 -2.30
CA HIS A 45 -10.42 0.02 -3.16
C HIS A 45 -8.91 -0.21 -3.31
N VAL A 46 -8.39 -1.29 -2.70
CA VAL A 46 -6.95 -1.55 -2.73
C VAL A 46 -6.60 -2.51 -3.86
N VAL A 47 -5.87 -2.01 -4.85
CA VAL A 47 -5.41 -2.77 -6.02
C VAL A 47 -3.99 -3.28 -5.79
N ARG A 48 -3.63 -4.38 -6.45
CA ARG A 48 -2.28 -4.93 -6.41
C ARG A 48 -1.76 -5.26 -4.99
N THR A 49 -2.67 -5.35 -4.02
CA THR A 49 -2.33 -5.73 -2.64
C THR A 49 -2.10 -7.23 -2.57
N THR A 50 -1.20 -7.68 -1.69
CA THR A 50 -1.00 -9.10 -1.44
C THR A 50 -2.13 -9.58 -0.54
N VAL A 51 -2.92 -10.54 -1.01
CA VAL A 51 -3.93 -11.23 -0.21
C VAL A 51 -3.37 -12.58 0.20
N PHE A 52 -3.36 -12.94 1.48
CA PHE A 52 -2.88 -14.23 1.94
C PHE A 52 -3.71 -14.81 3.08
N VAL A 53 -3.68 -16.13 3.21
CA VAL A 53 -4.35 -16.83 4.33
C VAL A 53 -3.35 -16.99 5.46
N ASP A 54 -3.53 -16.19 6.52
CA ASP A 54 -2.74 -16.17 7.75
C ASP A 54 -3.29 -17.25 8.71
N THR A 55 -2.83 -18.48 8.50
CA THR A 55 -3.34 -19.69 9.16
C THR A 55 -2.96 -19.79 10.63
N ASN A 56 -1.88 -19.12 11.04
CA ASN A 56 -1.44 -19.07 12.43
C ASN A 56 -1.70 -17.70 13.10
N ASN A 57 -2.33 -16.77 12.38
CA ASN A 57 -2.70 -15.42 12.79
C ASN A 57 -1.51 -14.62 13.35
N ASN A 58 -0.33 -14.76 12.75
CA ASN A 58 0.91 -14.12 13.21
C ASN A 58 1.18 -12.75 12.56
N GLY A 59 0.33 -12.29 11.63
CA GLY A 59 0.46 -10.97 11.00
C GLY A 59 1.47 -10.90 9.85
N THR A 60 2.09 -12.01 9.46
CA THR A 60 3.02 -12.08 8.34
C THR A 60 2.74 -13.31 7.47
N ARG A 61 3.14 -13.26 6.21
CA ARG A 61 2.94 -14.39 5.30
C ARG A 61 4.07 -15.38 5.46
N ASP A 62 3.76 -16.56 5.98
CA ASP A 62 4.71 -17.66 5.99
C ASP A 62 4.90 -18.26 4.58
N ALA A 63 6.06 -18.88 4.34
CA ALA A 63 6.42 -19.38 3.00
C ALA A 63 5.41 -20.42 2.43
N TRP A 64 4.71 -21.15 3.32
CA TRP A 64 3.71 -22.16 2.95
C TRP A 64 2.29 -21.61 2.82
N GLU A 65 2.05 -20.36 3.18
CA GLU A 65 0.70 -19.78 3.17
C GLU A 65 0.32 -19.34 1.76
N PRO A 66 -0.90 -19.72 1.30
CA PRO A 66 -1.36 -19.37 -0.03
C PRO A 66 -1.57 -17.86 -0.11
N LYS A 67 -1.23 -17.30 -1.27
CA LYS A 67 -1.41 -15.88 -1.56
C LYS A 67 -1.88 -15.66 -2.99
N ALA A 68 -2.46 -14.49 -3.20
CA ALA A 68 -2.82 -13.91 -4.49
C ALA A 68 -2.56 -12.39 -4.44
N PHE A 69 -2.79 -11.71 -5.55
CA PHE A 69 -2.93 -10.27 -5.58
C PHE A 69 -4.37 -9.86 -5.88
N THR A 70 -4.74 -8.62 -5.54
CA THR A 70 -5.94 -8.02 -6.12
C THR A 70 -5.68 -7.49 -7.53
N ASP A 71 -6.70 -7.54 -8.36
CA ASP A 71 -6.72 -6.96 -9.70
C ASP A 71 -6.82 -5.42 -9.67
N ASN A 72 -6.94 -4.80 -10.84
CA ASN A 72 -7.03 -3.34 -10.99
C ASN A 72 -8.35 -2.72 -10.49
N GLN A 73 -9.28 -3.52 -9.97
CA GLN A 73 -10.51 -3.07 -9.34
C GLN A 73 -10.61 -3.50 -7.86
N GLY A 74 -9.55 -4.12 -7.33
CA GLY A 74 -9.45 -4.55 -5.95
C GLY A 74 -10.03 -5.94 -5.66
N TYR A 75 -10.38 -6.72 -6.69
CA TYR A 75 -10.93 -8.07 -6.55
C TYR A 75 -9.84 -9.15 -6.61
N PHE A 76 -10.04 -10.27 -5.93
CA PHE A 76 -9.21 -11.47 -6.06
C PHE A 76 -10.08 -12.71 -6.25
N SER A 77 -9.52 -13.72 -6.94
CA SER A 77 -10.11 -14.97 -7.43
C SER A 77 -11.27 -14.81 -8.41
N TYR A 78 -12.17 -13.87 -8.18
CA TYR A 78 -13.29 -13.57 -9.06
C TYR A 78 -13.61 -12.09 -9.09
N ASN A 79 -13.76 -11.54 -10.30
CA ASN A 79 -14.22 -10.19 -10.52
C ASN A 79 -15.65 -10.20 -11.10
N PRO A 80 -16.67 -9.76 -10.32
CA PRO A 80 -18.05 -9.73 -10.77
C PRO A 80 -18.34 -8.63 -11.81
N LYS A 81 -17.52 -7.57 -11.90
CA LYS A 81 -17.70 -6.50 -12.88
C LYS A 81 -17.34 -6.96 -14.30
N THR A 82 -16.36 -7.84 -14.42
CA THR A 82 -15.89 -8.39 -15.70
C THR A 82 -16.32 -9.84 -15.94
N ASP A 83 -17.03 -10.46 -14.99
CA ASP A 83 -17.39 -11.89 -14.97
C ASP A 83 -16.16 -12.81 -15.18
N THR A 84 -15.02 -12.44 -14.59
CA THR A 84 -13.76 -13.16 -14.77
C THR A 84 -13.45 -14.01 -13.54
N ASN A 85 -13.34 -15.32 -13.73
CA ASN A 85 -12.79 -16.24 -12.72
C ASN A 85 -11.28 -16.45 -12.96
N TYR A 86 -10.46 -15.89 -12.09
CA TYR A 86 -9.00 -15.98 -12.13
C TYR A 86 -8.47 -17.37 -11.72
N CYS A 87 -9.29 -18.20 -11.10
CA CYS A 87 -8.98 -19.57 -10.70
C CYS A 87 -9.48 -20.62 -11.70
N ALA A 88 -10.03 -20.22 -12.84
CA ALA A 88 -10.48 -21.16 -13.87
C ALA A 88 -9.30 -21.87 -14.56
N ASP A 89 -9.50 -23.11 -15.00
CA ASP A 89 -8.51 -23.88 -15.78
C ASP A 89 -8.06 -23.19 -17.09
N THR A 90 -8.79 -22.16 -17.52
CA THR A 90 -8.52 -21.37 -18.72
C THR A 90 -7.86 -20.03 -18.43
N ALA A 91 -7.52 -19.73 -17.16
CA ALA A 91 -6.88 -18.48 -16.78
C ALA A 91 -5.50 -18.35 -17.47
N THR A 92 -5.13 -17.14 -17.88
CA THR A 92 -3.78 -16.85 -18.35
C THR A 92 -2.80 -16.82 -17.17
N ALA A 93 -1.50 -16.95 -17.44
CA ALA A 93 -0.48 -16.83 -16.39
C ALA A 93 -0.56 -15.50 -15.60
N SER A 94 -0.94 -14.41 -16.26
CA SER A 94 -1.18 -13.11 -15.60
C SER A 94 -2.44 -13.09 -14.72
N GLN A 95 -3.47 -13.85 -15.10
CA GLN A 95 -4.71 -13.96 -14.31
C GLN A 95 -4.52 -14.87 -13.10
N GLU A 96 -3.72 -15.92 -13.22
CA GLU A 96 -3.43 -16.86 -12.12
C GLU A 96 -2.80 -16.15 -10.90
N GLU A 97 -2.13 -15.01 -11.08
CA GLU A 97 -1.59 -14.19 -9.99
C GLU A 97 -2.68 -13.64 -9.05
N PHE A 98 -3.92 -13.55 -9.52
CA PHE A 98 -5.06 -13.08 -8.75
C PHE A 98 -5.86 -14.22 -8.11
N CYS A 99 -5.45 -15.49 -8.28
CA CYS A 99 -6.20 -16.63 -7.78
C CYS A 99 -5.75 -17.07 -6.37
N LEU A 100 -6.65 -16.98 -5.38
CA LEU A 100 -6.43 -17.46 -4.00
C LEU A 100 -7.18 -18.77 -3.74
N VAL A 101 -6.42 -19.88 -3.73
CA VAL A 101 -6.94 -21.21 -3.37
C VAL A 101 -6.39 -21.65 -2.03
N LEU A 102 -7.29 -22.05 -1.15
CA LEU A 102 -6.96 -22.61 0.15
C LEU A 102 -7.18 -24.13 0.17
N ARG A 103 -6.18 -24.85 0.69
CA ARG A 103 -6.27 -26.28 0.99
C ARG A 103 -5.98 -26.49 2.47
N THR A 104 -7.01 -26.79 3.26
CA THR A 104 -6.90 -26.84 4.72
C THR A 104 -7.82 -27.89 5.33
N ASP A 105 -7.58 -28.20 6.60
CA ASP A 105 -8.49 -28.95 7.47
C ASP A 105 -9.05 -28.07 8.61
N ALA A 106 -8.64 -26.80 8.68
CA ALA A 106 -8.95 -25.88 9.77
C ALA A 106 -9.77 -24.68 9.29
N THR A 107 -10.86 -24.39 10.01
CA THR A 107 -11.73 -23.21 9.88
C THR A 107 -12.15 -22.75 11.28
N PRO A 108 -12.39 -21.44 11.52
CA PRO A 108 -12.17 -20.31 10.61
C PRO A 108 -10.69 -20.06 10.30
N VAL A 109 -10.44 -19.34 9.20
CA VAL A 109 -9.11 -18.82 8.85
C VAL A 109 -9.12 -17.30 8.84
N VAL A 110 -7.96 -16.67 8.96
CA VAL A 110 -7.81 -15.22 8.77
C VAL A 110 -7.26 -14.98 7.36
N VAL A 111 -7.97 -14.19 6.56
CA VAL A 111 -7.47 -13.68 5.28
C VAL A 111 -6.97 -12.27 5.54
N ARG A 112 -5.73 -11.98 5.17
CA ARG A 112 -5.05 -10.72 5.41
C ARG A 112 -4.62 -10.09 4.10
N VAL A 113 -4.58 -8.76 4.10
CA VAL A 113 -4.01 -7.97 3.02
C VAL A 113 -2.94 -7.03 3.54
N ASP A 114 -1.91 -6.80 2.73
CA ASP A 114 -0.89 -5.79 2.95
C ASP A 114 -0.36 -5.24 1.62
N SER A 115 0.29 -4.08 1.68
CA SER A 115 0.87 -3.41 0.51
C SER A 115 -0.19 -3.06 -0.55
N GLY A 116 0.25 -2.65 -1.75
CA GLY A 116 -0.64 -2.28 -2.86
C GLY A 116 -0.93 -0.79 -2.90
N TYR A 117 -1.95 -0.41 -3.65
CA TYR A 117 -2.28 1.00 -3.89
C TYR A 117 -3.77 1.24 -3.71
N ASP A 118 -4.10 2.35 -3.09
CA ASP A 118 -5.47 2.83 -2.97
C ASP A 118 -5.90 3.44 -4.31
N LEU A 119 -6.96 2.93 -4.93
CA LEU A 119 -7.44 3.40 -6.23
C LEU A 119 -8.01 4.82 -6.15
N SER A 120 -8.60 5.18 -5.03
CA SER A 120 -9.22 6.48 -4.82
C SER A 120 -8.17 7.59 -4.72
N THR A 121 -7.04 7.31 -4.06
CA THR A 121 -5.96 8.31 -3.85
C THR A 121 -4.81 8.16 -4.84
N GLY A 122 -4.63 6.97 -5.39
CA GLY A 122 -3.48 6.53 -6.17
C GLY A 122 -2.21 6.33 -5.33
N GLU A 123 -2.24 6.54 -4.02
CA GLU A 123 -1.08 6.42 -3.13
C GLU A 123 -0.94 4.97 -2.60
N PRO A 124 0.24 4.58 -2.07
CA PRO A 124 0.44 3.28 -1.45
C PRO A 124 -0.54 3.06 -0.30
N PHE A 125 -1.07 1.85 -0.20
CA PHE A 125 -1.80 1.42 0.97
C PHE A 125 -0.83 1.15 2.14
N VAL A 126 -1.10 1.75 3.30
CA VAL A 126 -0.23 1.65 4.49
C VAL A 126 -0.98 0.96 5.63
N GLY A 127 -0.41 -0.14 6.12
CA GLY A 127 -0.96 -0.99 7.16
C GLY A 127 -1.39 -2.36 6.65
N GLN A 128 -2.12 -3.10 7.49
CA GLN A 128 -2.75 -4.36 7.14
C GLN A 128 -4.25 -4.34 7.43
N MET A 129 -5.02 -5.02 6.60
CA MET A 129 -6.43 -5.33 6.88
C MET A 129 -6.65 -6.83 6.89
N ALA A 130 -7.70 -7.27 7.57
CA ALA A 130 -8.00 -8.69 7.70
C ALA A 130 -9.50 -8.97 7.83
N ARG A 131 -9.83 -10.22 7.52
CA ARG A 131 -11.15 -10.80 7.78
C ARG A 131 -11.02 -12.24 8.25
N LYS A 132 -11.71 -12.56 9.34
CA LYS A 132 -11.97 -13.94 9.75
C LYS A 132 -13.06 -14.55 8.87
N VAL A 133 -12.78 -15.69 8.24
CA VAL A 133 -13.65 -16.35 7.26
C VAL A 133 -13.92 -17.78 7.70
N GLU A 134 -15.20 -18.15 7.71
CA GLU A 134 -15.61 -19.54 7.84
C GLU A 134 -15.59 -20.20 6.46
N VAL A 135 -14.68 -21.15 6.28
CA VAL A 135 -14.49 -21.83 5.00
C VAL A 135 -15.39 -23.05 4.97
N ASN A 136 -16.38 -23.03 4.08
CA ASN A 136 -17.22 -24.20 3.82
C ASN A 136 -16.60 -25.04 2.68
N SER A 137 -16.85 -26.35 2.69
CA SER A 137 -16.28 -27.31 1.73
C SER A 137 -16.96 -27.27 0.34
N THR A 138 -17.85 -26.32 0.07
CA THR A 138 -18.63 -26.27 -1.16
C THR A 138 -18.87 -24.85 -1.65
N GLY A 139 -18.09 -24.43 -2.64
CA GLY A 139 -18.35 -23.22 -3.42
C GLY A 139 -17.35 -22.10 -3.14
N ARG A 140 -17.62 -20.97 -3.81
CA ARG A 140 -16.86 -19.73 -3.67
C ARG A 140 -17.32 -19.00 -2.41
N THR A 141 -16.37 -18.58 -1.58
CA THR A 141 -16.65 -17.73 -0.41
C THR A 141 -16.31 -16.30 -0.77
N GLU A 142 -17.34 -15.49 -1.05
CA GLU A 142 -17.19 -14.05 -1.28
C GLU A 142 -17.01 -13.31 0.04
N MET A 143 -16.05 -12.41 0.10
CA MET A 143 -15.77 -11.61 1.29
C MET A 143 -15.38 -10.17 0.96
N LEU A 144 -15.66 -9.27 1.87
CA LEU A 144 -15.13 -7.91 1.88
C LEU A 144 -14.06 -7.79 2.96
N ILE A 145 -12.86 -7.32 2.61
CA ILE A 145 -11.80 -7.00 3.59
C ILE A 145 -11.72 -5.47 3.71
N SER A 146 -12.01 -4.95 4.90
CA SER A 146 -12.05 -3.51 5.17
C SER A 146 -11.53 -3.17 6.57
N PRO A 147 -11.35 -1.88 6.91
CA PRO A 147 -10.97 -1.49 8.26
C PRO A 147 -11.96 -2.00 9.32
N LEU A 148 -13.24 -2.06 8.97
CA LEU A 148 -14.31 -2.52 9.87
C LEU A 148 -14.20 -4.03 10.11
N THR A 149 -13.97 -4.84 9.05
CA THR A 149 -13.76 -6.28 9.22
C THR A 149 -12.49 -6.58 10.01
N THR A 150 -11.47 -5.74 9.85
CA THR A 150 -10.18 -5.89 10.55
C THR A 150 -10.34 -5.70 12.04
N LEU A 151 -11.04 -4.62 12.44
CA LEU A 151 -11.27 -4.29 13.84
C LEU A 151 -12.02 -5.40 14.59
N VAL A 152 -12.93 -6.11 13.93
CA VAL A 152 -13.68 -7.24 14.53
C VAL A 152 -12.98 -8.60 14.37
N THR A 153 -11.98 -8.73 13.49
CA THR A 153 -11.29 -10.02 13.22
C THR A 153 -10.49 -10.51 14.42
N LEU A 154 -10.00 -9.59 15.24
CA LEU A 154 -9.15 -9.87 16.39
C LEU A 154 -9.94 -10.27 17.65
N LEU A 155 -11.27 -10.33 17.55
CA LEU A 155 -12.15 -10.82 18.61
C LEU A 155 -12.51 -12.28 18.36
N ASP A 156 -12.26 -13.13 19.36
CA ASP A 156 -12.58 -14.57 19.32
C ASP A 156 -13.97 -14.89 19.90
N ASN A 157 -14.54 -13.92 20.61
CA ASN A 157 -15.77 -14.02 21.36
C ASN A 157 -16.91 -13.33 20.59
N SER A 158 -18.03 -14.04 20.36
CA SER A 158 -19.20 -13.51 19.66
C SER A 158 -19.95 -12.41 20.43
N GLU A 159 -19.91 -12.41 21.76
CA GLU A 159 -20.46 -11.34 22.61
C GLU A 159 -19.64 -10.06 22.48
N ASP A 160 -18.32 -10.15 22.55
CA ASP A 160 -17.44 -8.98 22.37
C ASP A 160 -17.59 -8.44 20.94
N ARG A 161 -17.66 -9.31 19.93
CA ARG A 161 -17.92 -8.89 18.55
C ARG A 161 -19.23 -8.09 18.43
N ALA A 162 -20.33 -8.61 18.98
CA ALA A 162 -21.62 -7.92 18.95
C ALA A 162 -21.59 -6.58 19.70
N ARG A 163 -20.87 -6.52 20.84
CA ARG A 163 -20.69 -5.29 21.61
C ARG A 163 -19.87 -4.26 20.84
N LEU A 164 -18.78 -4.67 20.20
CA LEU A 164 -17.95 -3.78 19.40
C LEU A 164 -18.75 -3.21 18.22
N LEU A 165 -19.49 -4.04 17.50
CA LEU A 165 -20.39 -3.59 16.43
C LEU A 165 -21.41 -2.56 16.96
N THR A 166 -22.00 -2.81 18.13
CA THR A 166 -22.91 -1.85 18.77
C THR A 166 -22.23 -0.50 19.09
N VAL A 167 -20.99 -0.51 19.59
CA VAL A 167 -20.22 0.72 19.89
C VAL A 167 -19.89 1.50 18.61
N LEU A 168 -19.67 0.79 17.50
CA LEU A 168 -19.46 1.38 16.17
C LEU A 168 -20.78 1.85 15.53
N GLY A 169 -21.94 1.40 16.03
CA GLY A 169 -23.24 1.67 15.43
C GLY A 169 -23.53 0.82 14.18
N LEU A 170 -22.97 -0.40 14.13
CA LEU A 170 -23.01 -1.29 12.97
C LEU A 170 -23.81 -2.57 13.26
N GLU A 171 -24.33 -3.16 12.20
CA GLU A 171 -24.84 -4.53 12.13
C GLU A 171 -23.80 -5.47 11.48
N GLU A 172 -23.97 -6.79 11.64
CA GLU A 172 -23.08 -7.77 11.00
C GLU A 172 -23.09 -7.67 9.47
N SER A 173 -24.24 -7.31 8.87
CA SER A 173 -24.36 -7.14 7.42
C SER A 173 -23.56 -5.97 6.87
N ASP A 174 -23.26 -4.96 7.69
CA ASP A 174 -22.52 -3.77 7.26
C ASP A 174 -21.05 -4.10 6.95
N LEU A 175 -20.54 -5.21 7.50
CA LEU A 175 -19.20 -5.72 7.22
C LEU A 175 -19.04 -6.25 5.79
N ASP A 176 -20.14 -6.43 5.07
CA ASP A 176 -20.19 -6.91 3.68
C ASP A 176 -20.61 -5.83 2.68
N VAL A 177 -20.78 -4.58 3.13
CA VAL A 177 -21.15 -3.46 2.28
C VAL A 177 -19.90 -2.76 1.72
N ASP A 178 -19.79 -2.74 0.39
CA ASP A 178 -18.81 -1.90 -0.30
C ASP A 178 -19.26 -0.44 -0.25
N TYR A 179 -18.82 0.26 0.80
CA TYR A 179 -19.20 1.65 1.06
C TYR A 179 -18.67 2.66 0.02
N LEU A 180 -17.87 2.20 -0.95
CA LEU A 180 -17.34 2.99 -2.07
C LEU A 180 -17.94 2.59 -3.42
N ASP A 181 -19.04 1.84 -3.44
CA ASP A 181 -19.76 1.59 -4.68
C ASP A 181 -20.20 2.92 -5.31
N GLU A 182 -19.65 3.29 -6.46
CA GLU A 182 -19.88 4.60 -7.10
C GLU A 182 -21.37 4.84 -7.41
N GLU A 183 -22.16 3.76 -7.60
CA GLU A 183 -23.61 3.87 -7.81
C GLU A 183 -24.39 4.08 -6.51
N ASN A 184 -23.82 3.67 -5.37
CA ASN A 184 -24.49 3.68 -4.07
C ASN A 184 -23.48 3.79 -2.91
N VAL A 185 -22.75 4.92 -2.86
CA VAL A 185 -21.81 5.22 -1.77
C VAL A 185 -22.56 5.22 -0.44
N ASP A 186 -21.95 4.63 0.59
CA ASP A 186 -22.43 4.69 1.96
C ASP A 186 -21.53 5.62 2.79
N PRO A 187 -21.92 6.90 2.99
CA PRO A 187 -21.08 7.86 3.69
C PRO A 187 -20.93 7.55 5.18
N GLU A 188 -21.87 6.82 5.78
CA GLU A 188 -21.83 6.47 7.20
C GLU A 188 -20.76 5.41 7.45
N LEU A 189 -20.77 4.34 6.65
CA LEU A 189 -19.75 3.29 6.72
C LEU A 189 -18.37 3.80 6.30
N MET A 190 -18.30 4.60 5.23
CA MET A 190 -17.05 5.21 4.78
C MET A 190 -16.42 6.09 5.87
N ASN A 191 -17.23 6.92 6.54
CA ASN A 191 -16.78 7.79 7.62
C ASN A 191 -16.16 6.99 8.78
N ILE A 192 -16.83 5.93 9.25
CA ILE A 192 -16.32 5.11 10.35
C ILE A 192 -15.06 4.35 9.91
N ALA A 193 -15.07 3.75 8.71
CA ALA A 193 -13.94 2.98 8.18
C ALA A 193 -12.67 3.84 8.08
N LEU A 194 -12.77 5.04 7.52
CA LEU A 194 -11.62 5.95 7.38
C LEU A 194 -11.14 6.50 8.72
N LYS A 195 -12.04 6.82 9.66
CA LYS A 195 -11.65 7.20 11.03
C LYS A 195 -10.80 6.12 11.68
N VAL A 196 -11.26 4.88 11.62
CA VAL A 196 -10.56 3.73 12.22
C VAL A 196 -9.22 3.53 11.52
N HIS A 197 -9.20 3.40 10.20
CA HIS A 197 -7.99 3.03 9.48
C HIS A 197 -6.93 4.12 9.54
N LYS A 198 -7.29 5.38 9.28
CA LYS A 198 -6.29 6.46 9.24
C LYS A 198 -5.69 6.76 10.62
N ILE A 199 -6.46 6.59 11.69
CA ILE A 199 -5.89 6.59 13.05
C ILE A 199 -4.94 5.42 13.24
N VAL A 200 -5.33 4.20 12.83
CA VAL A 200 -4.43 3.03 12.91
C VAL A 200 -3.14 3.27 12.15
N THR A 201 -3.19 3.81 10.93
CA THR A 201 -2.02 4.13 10.11
C THR A 201 -1.05 5.04 10.85
N LEU A 202 -1.52 6.17 11.40
CA LEU A 202 -0.67 7.11 12.14
C LEU A 202 -0.05 6.50 13.40
N LEU A 203 -0.83 5.76 14.17
CA LEU A 203 -0.34 5.16 15.42
C LEU A 203 0.60 3.97 15.16
N ALA A 204 0.37 3.20 14.10
CA ALA A 204 1.19 2.06 13.72
C ALA A 204 2.53 2.49 13.15
N ASP A 205 2.56 3.53 12.32
CA ASP A 205 3.78 4.10 11.75
C ASP A 205 4.80 4.45 12.84
N ARG A 206 4.34 5.17 13.87
CA ARG A 206 5.13 5.52 15.05
C ARG A 206 5.76 4.30 15.75
N LEU A 207 5.00 3.21 15.87
CA LEU A 207 5.46 1.99 16.49
C LEU A 207 6.45 1.24 15.59
N THR A 208 6.21 1.20 14.29
CA THR A 208 7.10 0.58 13.31
C THR A 208 8.47 1.28 13.27
N ASP A 209 8.50 2.61 13.34
CA ASP A 209 9.74 3.40 13.43
C ASP A 209 10.57 3.09 14.67
N THR A 210 9.88 2.83 15.77
CA THR A 210 10.51 2.52 17.07
C THR A 210 10.96 1.05 17.12
N TYR A 211 10.14 0.13 16.61
CA TYR A 211 10.32 -1.32 16.66
C TYR A 211 10.70 -1.88 15.28
N GLN A 212 11.87 -1.48 14.80
CA GLN A 212 12.38 -1.79 13.44
C GLN A 212 12.56 -3.29 13.12
N SER A 213 12.44 -4.20 14.10
CA SER A 213 12.49 -5.65 13.83
C SER A 213 11.13 -6.22 13.39
N ILE A 214 10.04 -5.47 13.61
CA ILE A 214 8.75 -5.75 12.98
C ILE A 214 8.87 -5.41 11.50
N GLY A 215 8.42 -6.29 10.61
CA GLY A 215 8.59 -6.16 9.16
C GLY A 215 9.94 -6.62 8.61
N ASP A 216 11.00 -6.61 9.42
CA ASP A 216 12.37 -6.98 8.99
C ASP A 216 12.78 -8.41 9.36
N GLU A 217 12.33 -8.93 10.50
CA GLU A 217 12.75 -10.25 11.02
C GLU A 217 11.74 -11.37 10.70
N LEU A 218 12.24 -12.56 10.40
CA LEU A 218 11.39 -13.70 10.07
C LEU A 218 10.42 -14.04 11.22
N GLY A 219 9.12 -14.03 10.91
CA GLY A 219 8.08 -14.41 11.86
C GLY A 219 7.69 -13.30 12.84
N THR A 220 8.10 -12.05 12.59
CA THR A 220 7.41 -10.88 13.14
C THR A 220 6.30 -10.45 12.17
N PRO A 221 5.23 -9.77 12.65
CA PRO A 221 4.25 -9.14 11.78
C PRO A 221 4.89 -8.20 10.76
N ASN A 222 4.22 -7.94 9.64
CA ASN A 222 4.79 -7.05 8.60
C ASN A 222 4.82 -5.58 9.04
N ASP A 223 3.92 -5.17 9.93
CA ASP A 223 3.91 -3.84 10.56
C ASP A 223 3.19 -3.89 11.92
N ALA A 224 3.12 -2.75 12.61
CA ALA A 224 2.45 -2.62 13.90
C ALA A 224 0.91 -2.54 13.85
N SER A 225 0.30 -2.41 12.66
CA SER A 225 -1.13 -2.09 12.52
C SER A 225 -2.04 -3.14 13.16
N GLN A 226 -1.67 -4.42 13.09
CA GLN A 226 -2.43 -5.51 13.73
C GLN A 226 -2.57 -5.29 15.25
N GLU A 227 -1.49 -4.89 15.93
CA GLU A 227 -1.49 -4.64 17.37
C GLU A 227 -2.26 -3.36 17.71
N VAL A 228 -2.21 -2.33 16.86
CA VAL A 228 -3.02 -1.12 17.01
C VAL A 228 -4.51 -1.42 16.85
N TYR A 229 -4.92 -2.18 15.83
CA TYR A 229 -6.30 -2.66 15.67
C TYR A 229 -6.76 -3.45 16.90
N ARG A 230 -5.90 -4.35 17.41
CA ARG A 230 -6.21 -5.16 18.61
C ARG A 230 -6.47 -4.27 19.82
N SER A 231 -5.55 -3.38 20.10
CA SER A 231 -5.60 -2.47 21.25
C SER A 231 -6.77 -1.49 21.14
N MET A 232 -7.05 -0.99 19.94
CA MET A 232 -8.21 -0.14 19.67
C MET A 232 -9.52 -0.87 19.92
N GLY A 233 -9.69 -2.09 19.38
CA GLY A 233 -10.88 -2.91 19.60
C GLY A 233 -11.10 -3.22 21.09
N GLN A 234 -10.06 -3.61 21.81
CA GLN A 234 -10.12 -3.86 23.26
C GLN A 234 -10.48 -2.60 24.06
N SER A 235 -9.94 -1.45 23.67
CA SER A 235 -10.23 -0.18 24.36
C SER A 235 -11.66 0.31 24.10
N LEU A 236 -12.17 0.12 22.89
CA LEU A 236 -13.56 0.44 22.54
C LEU A 236 -14.56 -0.45 23.30
N LEU A 237 -14.26 -1.74 23.50
CA LEU A 237 -15.12 -2.68 24.23
C LEU A 237 -15.40 -2.29 25.68
N VAL A 238 -14.45 -1.60 26.32
CA VAL A 238 -14.55 -1.15 27.71
C VAL A 238 -14.93 0.34 27.83
N SER A 239 -15.17 1.02 26.71
CA SER A 239 -15.55 2.43 26.66
C SER A 239 -17.06 2.61 26.85
N ASP A 240 -17.44 3.62 27.62
CA ASP A 240 -18.84 4.05 27.77
C ASP A 240 -19.24 5.14 26.75
N SER A 241 -18.36 5.45 25.79
CA SER A 241 -18.57 6.49 24.78
C SER A 241 -18.77 5.93 23.37
N THR A 242 -19.36 6.72 22.48
CA THR A 242 -19.43 6.36 21.05
C THR A 242 -18.03 6.24 20.46
N ALA A 243 -17.87 5.43 19.41
CA ALA A 243 -16.57 5.27 18.74
C ALA A 243 -15.95 6.61 18.31
N SER A 244 -16.73 7.51 17.70
CA SER A 244 -16.22 8.82 17.28
C SER A 244 -15.72 9.68 18.46
N ASN A 245 -16.42 9.68 19.60
CA ASN A 245 -15.97 10.43 20.77
C ASN A 245 -14.74 9.77 21.41
N PHE A 246 -14.68 8.44 21.45
CA PHE A 246 -13.50 7.73 21.95
C PHE A 246 -12.25 8.07 21.13
N LEU A 247 -12.36 8.01 19.80
CA LEU A 247 -11.28 8.28 18.86
C LEU A 247 -10.85 9.75 18.84
N GLY A 248 -11.75 10.68 19.19
CA GLY A 248 -11.47 12.11 19.24
C GLY A 248 -10.75 12.59 20.51
N ILE A 249 -10.28 11.67 21.36
CA ILE A 249 -9.64 12.00 22.65
C ILE A 249 -8.21 11.44 22.66
N SER A 250 -7.21 12.33 22.68
CA SER A 250 -5.79 11.97 22.67
C SER A 250 -5.41 11.00 23.80
N ASP A 251 -5.92 11.19 25.02
CA ASP A 251 -5.69 10.27 26.15
C ASP A 251 -6.16 8.85 25.88
N ASN A 252 -7.24 8.67 25.11
CA ASN A 252 -7.72 7.35 24.72
C ASN A 252 -6.80 6.73 23.68
N LEU A 253 -6.36 7.50 22.68
CA LEU A 253 -5.42 7.03 21.66
C LEU A 253 -4.04 6.70 22.25
N ASN A 254 -3.58 7.45 23.25
CA ASN A 254 -2.36 7.12 24.00
C ASN A 254 -2.46 5.75 24.68
N ARG A 255 -3.63 5.38 25.23
CA ARG A 255 -3.85 4.03 25.78
C ARG A 255 -3.86 2.97 24.68
N VAL A 256 -4.40 3.28 23.50
CA VAL A 256 -4.35 2.39 22.35
C VAL A 256 -2.89 2.12 21.95
N VAL A 257 -2.07 3.15 21.81
CA VAL A 257 -0.63 3.01 21.50
C VAL A 257 0.08 2.18 22.56
N GLN A 258 -0.14 2.45 23.84
CA GLN A 258 0.48 1.69 24.94
C GLN A 258 0.11 0.20 24.90
N GLY A 259 -1.17 -0.12 24.70
CA GLY A 259 -1.61 -1.51 24.59
C GLY A 259 -1.04 -2.23 23.35
N ALA A 260 -0.89 -1.51 22.24
CA ALA A 260 -0.26 -2.04 21.03
C ALA A 260 1.24 -2.26 21.23
N GLU A 261 1.93 -1.32 21.87
CA GLU A 261 3.35 -1.42 22.24
C GLU A 261 3.61 -2.63 23.15
N ASP A 262 2.75 -2.86 24.16
CA ASP A 262 2.83 -4.05 25.02
C ASP A 262 2.71 -5.36 24.21
N GLY A 263 1.82 -5.38 23.20
CA GLY A 263 1.69 -6.49 22.26
C GLY A 263 2.96 -6.73 21.44
N ILE A 264 3.56 -5.66 20.91
CA ILE A 264 4.81 -5.71 20.15
C ILE A 264 5.96 -6.18 21.04
N ARG A 265 6.10 -5.66 22.26
CA ARG A 265 7.13 -6.09 23.21
C ARG A 265 7.00 -7.57 23.55
N ALA A 266 5.78 -8.09 23.69
CA ALA A 266 5.56 -9.51 23.90
C ALA A 266 6.02 -10.37 22.71
N ILE A 267 5.96 -9.85 21.48
CA ILE A 267 6.53 -10.50 20.28
C ILE A 267 8.05 -10.50 20.37
N TYR A 268 8.68 -9.36 20.69
CA TYR A 268 10.12 -9.25 20.89
C TYR A 268 10.63 -10.24 21.92
N ASP A 269 9.98 -10.32 23.08
CA ASP A 269 10.33 -11.24 24.16
C ASP A 269 10.22 -12.71 23.71
N ARG A 270 9.13 -13.06 23.02
CA ARG A 270 8.90 -14.43 22.52
C ARG A 270 9.92 -14.84 21.46
N ARG A 271 10.38 -13.87 20.66
CA ARG A 271 11.35 -14.07 19.57
C ARG A 271 12.79 -13.84 20.00
N GLU A 272 13.04 -13.53 21.27
CA GLU A 272 14.37 -13.20 21.82
C GLU A 272 15.05 -12.05 21.07
N LEU A 273 14.27 -11.09 20.58
CA LEU A 273 14.75 -9.90 19.87
C LEU A 273 15.20 -8.82 20.85
N THR A 274 16.16 -8.00 20.43
CA THR A 274 16.62 -6.86 21.24
C THR A 274 15.59 -5.73 21.14
N GLN A 275 14.94 -5.42 22.26
CA GLN A 275 14.02 -4.29 22.32
C GLN A 275 14.78 -2.96 22.11
N PRO A 276 14.15 -1.97 21.44
CA PRO A 276 14.74 -0.64 21.29
C PRO A 276 14.96 0.02 22.65
N ILE A 277 15.98 0.87 22.75
CA ILE A 277 16.20 1.69 23.94
C ILE A 277 15.09 2.77 23.92
N PRO A 278 14.35 2.96 25.02
CA PRO A 278 13.36 4.04 25.10
C PRO A 278 14.01 5.37 24.75
N ASP A 279 13.51 6.04 23.73
CA ASP A 279 13.95 7.37 23.37
C ASP A 279 13.11 8.39 24.15
N ASP A 280 13.69 8.90 25.25
CA ASP A 280 13.07 9.92 26.10
C ASP A 280 12.86 11.27 25.38
N THR A 281 13.32 11.43 24.13
CA THR A 281 13.22 12.69 23.36
C THR A 281 12.03 12.75 22.41
N LEU A 282 11.36 11.62 22.14
CA LEU A 282 10.20 11.59 21.25
C LEU A 282 8.93 11.88 22.04
N ASP A 283 8.24 12.96 21.68
CA ASP A 283 6.95 13.30 22.25
C ASP A 283 5.89 12.28 21.79
N SER A 284 5.77 11.20 22.57
CA SER A 284 4.77 10.15 22.34
C SER A 284 3.32 10.67 22.28
N THR A 285 3.05 11.91 22.71
CA THR A 285 1.69 12.48 22.69
C THR A 285 1.35 13.18 21.39
N ARG A 286 2.34 13.69 20.64
CA ARG A 286 2.11 14.46 19.41
C ARG A 286 1.31 13.69 18.37
N ILE A 287 1.66 12.42 18.11
CA ILE A 287 0.95 11.61 17.10
C ILE A 287 -0.49 11.30 17.54
N SER A 288 -0.72 11.09 18.83
CA SER A 288 -2.06 10.89 19.40
C SER A 288 -2.89 12.17 19.35
N ASP A 289 -2.27 13.34 19.54
CA ASP A 289 -2.94 14.64 19.39
C ASP A 289 -3.39 14.87 17.94
N VAL A 290 -2.51 14.60 16.97
CA VAL A 290 -2.86 14.66 15.53
C VAL A 290 -3.97 13.67 15.20
N ALA A 291 -3.82 12.41 15.62
CA ALA A 291 -4.81 11.37 15.35
C ALA A 291 -6.18 11.70 15.98
N ALA A 292 -6.22 12.35 17.14
CA ALA A 292 -7.45 12.77 17.80
C ALA A 292 -8.20 13.90 17.06
N MET A 293 -7.53 14.63 16.15
CA MET A 293 -8.19 15.63 15.30
C MET A 293 -8.91 14.99 14.10
N LEU A 294 -8.53 13.76 13.71
CA LEU A 294 -9.07 13.08 12.53
C LEU A 294 -10.58 12.87 12.57
N PRO A 295 -11.22 12.42 13.68
CA PRO A 295 -12.66 12.18 13.68
C PRO A 295 -13.48 13.40 13.26
N SER A 296 -13.14 14.59 13.76
CA SER A 296 -13.80 15.84 13.40
C SER A 296 -13.55 16.23 11.94
N ALA A 297 -12.32 16.03 11.45
CA ALA A 297 -11.98 16.25 10.04
C ALA A 297 -12.75 15.31 9.10
N VAL A 298 -12.85 14.03 9.45
CA VAL A 298 -13.62 13.05 8.66
C VAL A 298 -15.10 13.39 8.69
N ASP A 299 -15.68 13.78 9.83
CA ASP A 299 -17.08 14.24 9.88
C ASP A 299 -17.35 15.47 9.03
N ARG A 300 -16.34 16.33 8.88
CA ARG A 300 -16.41 17.53 8.04
C ARG A 300 -16.34 17.20 6.55
N ILE A 301 -15.42 16.32 6.15
CA ILE A 301 -15.14 15.98 4.75
C ILE A 301 -16.10 14.90 4.22
N ILE A 302 -16.61 14.04 5.11
CA ILE A 302 -17.50 12.91 4.82
C ILE A 302 -18.61 12.94 5.87
N PRO A 303 -19.63 13.82 5.71
CA PRO A 303 -20.72 13.88 6.67
C PRO A 303 -21.43 12.52 6.76
N PRO A 304 -21.56 11.92 7.96
CA PRO A 304 -22.13 10.59 8.12
C PRO A 304 -23.66 10.67 8.05
N GLN A 305 -24.17 10.97 6.86
CA GLN A 305 -25.60 11.09 6.55
C GLN A 305 -25.85 10.51 5.15
N PRO A 306 -27.01 9.89 4.90
CA PRO A 306 -27.30 9.34 3.58
C PRO A 306 -27.34 10.43 2.51
N ASN A 307 -26.74 10.15 1.34
CA ASN A 307 -26.66 11.07 0.20
C ASN A 307 -25.93 12.40 0.50
N SER A 308 -25.08 12.44 1.52
CA SER A 308 -24.28 13.64 1.82
C SER A 308 -23.18 13.91 0.80
N ILE A 309 -22.74 12.88 0.07
CA ILE A 309 -21.65 12.92 -0.90
C ILE A 309 -21.98 12.04 -2.12
N THR A 310 -21.45 12.38 -3.29
CA THR A 310 -21.48 11.54 -4.50
C THR A 310 -20.27 10.59 -4.55
N GLY A 311 -20.25 9.63 -5.50
CA GLY A 311 -19.07 8.80 -5.79
C GLY A 311 -17.81 9.60 -6.10
N GLU A 312 -17.93 10.61 -6.97
CA GLU A 312 -16.82 11.51 -7.31
C GLU A 312 -16.33 12.29 -6.06
N GLN A 313 -17.26 12.79 -5.25
CA GLN A 313 -16.93 13.49 -4.02
C GLN A 313 -16.34 12.59 -2.95
N ALA A 314 -16.70 11.30 -2.91
CA ALA A 314 -16.05 10.32 -2.04
C ALA A 314 -14.56 10.17 -2.39
N ARG A 315 -14.23 10.12 -3.69
CA ARG A 315 -12.83 10.09 -4.17
C ARG A 315 -12.07 11.36 -3.77
N GLY A 316 -12.66 12.53 -3.99
CA GLY A 316 -12.08 13.82 -3.59
C GLY A 316 -11.87 13.92 -2.07
N SER A 317 -12.85 13.45 -1.29
CA SER A 317 -12.76 13.35 0.18
C SER A 317 -11.63 12.43 0.63
N ALA A 318 -11.46 11.26 0.01
CA ALA A 318 -10.40 10.32 0.33
C ALA A 318 -9.02 10.94 0.04
N ARG A 319 -8.84 11.61 -1.10
CA ARG A 319 -7.59 12.31 -1.47
C ARG A 319 -7.24 13.44 -0.51
N LEU A 320 -8.24 14.23 -0.11
CA LEU A 320 -8.04 15.31 0.87
C LEU A 320 -7.56 14.75 2.21
N LEU A 321 -8.23 13.72 2.71
CA LEU A 321 -7.85 13.06 3.95
C LEU A 321 -6.45 12.44 3.85
N GLU A 322 -6.17 11.71 2.77
CA GLU A 322 -4.88 11.06 2.53
C GLU A 322 -3.73 12.07 2.50
N SER A 323 -3.94 13.27 1.93
CA SER A 323 -2.92 14.33 1.92
C SER A 323 -2.49 14.73 3.34
N ILE A 324 -3.45 14.83 4.27
CA ILE A 324 -3.19 15.18 5.67
C ILE A 324 -2.48 14.02 6.37
N ILE A 325 -2.86 12.77 6.08
CA ILE A 325 -2.22 11.59 6.62
C ILE A 325 -0.77 11.48 6.17
N ILE A 326 -0.49 11.60 4.87
CA ILE A 326 0.88 11.61 4.34
C ILE A 326 1.69 12.74 4.98
N LYS A 327 1.08 13.91 5.20
CA LYS A 327 1.75 15.01 5.88
C LYS A 327 2.16 14.66 7.31
N ALA A 328 1.24 14.03 8.06
CA ALA A 328 1.49 13.59 9.43
C ALA A 328 2.53 12.44 9.52
N LEU A 329 2.51 11.50 8.57
CA LEU A 329 3.51 10.41 8.49
C LEU A 329 4.92 10.94 8.17
N ARG A 330 5.05 12.14 7.59
CA ARG A 330 6.34 12.78 7.29
C ARG A 330 6.83 13.75 8.37
N ASP A 331 6.14 13.82 9.52
CA ASP A 331 6.51 14.72 10.63
C ASP A 331 7.65 14.13 11.48
N ASP A 332 8.80 13.86 10.85
CA ASP A 332 9.96 13.19 11.48
C ASP A 332 10.44 13.87 12.77
N ASN A 333 10.23 15.19 12.89
CA ASN A 333 10.68 16.00 14.01
C ASN A 333 9.54 16.44 14.96
N GLY A 334 8.30 15.99 14.71
CA GLY A 334 7.13 16.35 15.52
C GLY A 334 6.83 17.85 15.57
N SER A 335 7.23 18.60 14.54
CA SER A 335 7.23 20.07 14.54
C SER A 335 6.61 20.70 13.30
N ASP A 336 6.11 19.89 12.35
CA ASP A 336 5.43 20.42 11.18
C ASP A 336 4.09 21.06 11.57
N THR A 337 4.07 22.40 11.61
CA THR A 337 2.89 23.19 11.97
C THR A 337 1.81 23.14 10.89
N SER A 338 2.16 22.83 9.64
CA SER A 338 1.20 22.79 8.54
C SER A 338 0.16 21.68 8.68
N ILE A 339 0.45 20.63 9.45
CA ILE A 339 -0.54 19.60 9.81
C ILE A 339 -1.69 20.24 10.58
N THR A 340 -1.36 21.02 11.62
CA THR A 340 -2.37 21.73 12.42
C THR A 340 -3.09 22.78 11.58
N ASN A 341 -2.38 23.49 10.71
CA ASN A 341 -3.00 24.46 9.79
C ASN A 341 -4.04 23.80 8.87
N ALA A 342 -3.76 22.59 8.35
CA ALA A 342 -4.70 21.85 7.51
C ALA A 342 -5.98 21.50 8.27
N PHE A 343 -5.87 21.06 9.53
CA PHE A 343 -7.04 20.83 10.37
C PHE A 343 -7.79 22.12 10.69
N ASP A 344 -7.08 23.20 11.01
CA ASP A 344 -7.67 24.50 11.27
C ASP A 344 -8.43 25.03 10.06
N PHE A 345 -7.90 24.84 8.85
CA PHE A 345 -8.60 25.12 7.60
C PHE A 345 -9.92 24.33 7.54
N LEU A 346 -9.89 23.00 7.68
CA LEU A 346 -11.10 22.17 7.58
C LEU A 346 -12.18 22.58 8.59
N MET A 347 -11.76 22.92 9.82
CA MET A 347 -12.68 23.26 10.91
C MET A 347 -13.25 24.67 10.79
N ASN A 348 -12.50 25.62 10.22
CA ASN A 348 -12.89 27.04 10.18
C ASN A 348 -13.39 27.51 8.81
N ALA A 349 -13.03 26.81 7.72
CA ALA A 349 -13.49 27.10 6.37
C ALA A 349 -15.01 26.90 6.22
N SER A 350 -15.62 27.65 5.31
CA SER A 350 -17.04 27.49 4.98
C SER A 350 -17.28 26.13 4.29
N SER A 351 -18.51 25.62 4.34
CA SER A 351 -18.83 24.34 3.68
C SER A 351 -18.61 24.41 2.17
N GLU A 352 -18.94 25.55 1.57
CA GLU A 352 -18.75 25.80 0.15
C GLU A 352 -17.28 25.67 -0.27
N LEU A 353 -16.36 26.14 0.58
CA LEU A 353 -14.93 26.10 0.32
C LEU A 353 -14.37 24.68 0.45
N VAL A 354 -14.79 23.95 1.48
CA VAL A 354 -14.44 22.53 1.65
C VAL A 354 -15.00 21.69 0.50
N ASP A 355 -16.24 21.92 0.07
CA ASP A 355 -16.86 21.22 -1.04
C ASP A 355 -16.14 21.51 -2.36
N ALA A 356 -15.78 22.77 -2.62
CA ALA A 356 -15.01 23.13 -3.81
C ALA A 356 -13.62 22.47 -3.85
N LEU A 357 -12.92 22.34 -2.71
CA LEU A 357 -11.65 21.60 -2.65
C LEU A 357 -11.84 20.10 -2.95
N ARG A 358 -12.90 19.50 -2.40
CA ARG A 358 -13.25 18.09 -2.66
C ARG A 358 -13.58 17.86 -4.13
N ASP A 359 -14.34 18.75 -4.74
CA ASP A 359 -14.69 18.69 -6.16
C ASP A 359 -13.41 18.82 -7.03
N ALA A 360 -12.51 19.74 -6.70
CA ALA A 360 -11.22 19.87 -7.39
C ALA A 360 -10.37 18.59 -7.29
N LEU A 361 -10.36 17.95 -6.12
CA LEU A 361 -9.65 16.69 -5.88
C LEU A 361 -10.33 15.46 -6.50
N SER A 362 -11.59 15.56 -6.94
CA SER A 362 -12.30 14.43 -7.55
C SER A 362 -11.80 14.08 -8.96
N SER A 363 -11.19 15.05 -9.67
CA SER A 363 -10.69 14.90 -11.04
C SER A 363 -9.60 13.84 -11.18
N ASP A 364 -9.58 13.08 -12.28
CA ASP A 364 -8.50 12.12 -12.59
C ASP A 364 -7.12 12.78 -12.70
N SER A 365 -7.06 14.09 -12.94
CA SER A 365 -5.83 14.89 -12.98
C SER A 365 -5.43 15.52 -11.64
N ALA A 366 -6.12 15.19 -10.54
CA ALA A 366 -5.79 15.76 -9.24
C ALA A 366 -4.48 15.18 -8.70
N TYR A 367 -3.65 16.02 -8.07
CA TYR A 367 -2.31 15.70 -7.62
C TYR A 367 -2.19 15.84 -6.09
N VAL A 368 -2.35 14.72 -5.38
CA VAL A 368 -2.29 14.65 -3.91
C VAL A 368 -0.97 15.23 -3.37
N SER A 369 0.15 15.02 -4.07
CA SER A 369 1.45 15.49 -3.58
C SER A 369 1.60 17.02 -3.61
N GLY A 370 0.85 17.73 -4.48
CA GLY A 370 0.79 19.19 -4.45
C GLY A 370 0.20 19.69 -3.13
N LEU A 371 -0.91 19.07 -2.71
CA LEU A 371 -1.56 19.39 -1.45
C LEU A 371 -0.73 18.99 -0.21
N VAL A 372 -0.01 17.86 -0.27
CA VAL A 372 0.93 17.46 0.80
C VAL A 372 2.06 18.48 1.00
N ALA A 373 2.48 19.17 -0.06
CA ALA A 373 3.53 20.19 0.00
C ALA A 373 3.03 21.57 0.44
N ASN A 374 1.71 21.81 0.40
CA ASN A 374 1.11 23.07 0.83
C ASN A 374 1.16 23.22 2.37
N ASP A 375 1.27 24.45 2.87
CA ASP A 375 1.39 24.73 4.30
C ASP A 375 0.08 25.15 4.99
N PHE A 376 -1.00 25.29 4.21
CA PHE A 376 -2.35 25.72 4.59
C PHE A 376 -2.37 27.07 5.31
N THR A 377 -1.49 28.01 4.92
CA THR A 377 -1.43 29.36 5.50
C THR A 377 -1.63 30.47 4.48
N GLY A 378 -1.83 31.69 5.01
CA GLY A 378 -1.96 32.88 4.18
C GLY A 378 -3.23 32.84 3.34
N ASP A 379 -3.09 33.22 2.06
CA ASP A 379 -4.20 33.33 1.11
C ASP A 379 -4.35 32.05 0.28
N ASP A 380 -3.66 30.95 0.62
CA ASP A 380 -3.55 29.73 -0.21
C ASP A 380 -4.88 29.03 -0.44
N PHE A 381 -5.90 29.27 0.40
CA PHE A 381 -7.23 28.65 0.31
C PHE A 381 -8.33 29.60 0.80
N ASP A 382 -8.28 30.88 0.42
CA ASP A 382 -9.31 31.86 0.79
C ASP A 382 -10.51 31.83 -0.17
N GLU A 383 -10.31 31.41 -1.41
CA GLU A 383 -11.35 31.26 -2.43
C GLU A 383 -11.19 30.00 -3.29
N SER A 384 -12.27 29.60 -3.96
CA SER A 384 -12.29 28.35 -4.74
C SER A 384 -11.32 28.33 -5.93
N GLY A 385 -10.86 29.51 -6.37
CA GLY A 385 -9.88 29.64 -7.45
C GLY A 385 -8.48 29.17 -7.04
N ASP A 386 -8.17 29.20 -5.74
CA ASP A 386 -6.82 28.88 -5.24
C ASP A 386 -6.53 27.37 -5.30
N PHE A 387 -7.57 26.53 -5.37
CA PHE A 387 -7.43 25.08 -5.40
C PHE A 387 -6.77 24.57 -6.69
N GLU A 388 -7.04 25.21 -7.83
CA GLU A 388 -6.53 24.73 -9.12
C GLU A 388 -5.00 24.69 -9.10
N ASP A 389 -4.31 25.67 -8.53
CA ASP A 389 -2.85 25.67 -8.45
C ASP A 389 -2.30 24.64 -7.43
N ALA A 390 -3.03 24.39 -6.34
CA ALA A 390 -2.58 23.50 -5.27
C ALA A 390 -2.75 22.00 -5.60
N VAL A 391 -3.74 21.65 -6.43
CA VAL A 391 -4.13 20.25 -6.68
C VAL A 391 -3.99 19.83 -8.14
N THR A 392 -3.53 20.70 -9.05
CA THR A 392 -3.24 20.29 -10.42
C THR A 392 -1.88 19.63 -10.55
N LEU A 393 -1.76 18.78 -11.57
CA LEU A 393 -0.49 18.14 -11.90
C LEU A 393 0.58 19.18 -12.27
N PRO A 394 1.86 18.91 -11.93
CA PRO A 394 2.96 19.80 -12.29
C PRO A 394 3.03 20.07 -13.78
N GLN A 395 3.53 21.25 -14.15
CA GLN A 395 3.74 21.58 -15.55
C GLN A 395 4.55 20.50 -16.28
N GLY A 396 4.03 20.02 -17.42
CA GLY A 396 4.68 18.98 -18.22
C GLY A 396 4.30 17.54 -17.86
N ALA A 397 3.54 17.32 -16.79
CA ALA A 397 2.93 16.04 -16.51
C ALA A 397 1.94 15.68 -17.63
N MET A 398 2.08 14.49 -18.20
CA MET A 398 1.22 13.98 -19.27
C MET A 398 0.65 12.63 -18.87
N PRO A 399 -0.58 12.31 -19.27
CA PRO A 399 -1.15 11.00 -19.03
C PRO A 399 -0.50 9.93 -19.91
N PHE A 400 -0.61 8.67 -19.52
CA PHE A 400 0.09 7.53 -20.10
C PHE A 400 -0.67 6.84 -21.26
N ASN A 401 -1.58 7.55 -21.93
CA ASN A 401 -2.53 7.03 -22.93
C ASN A 401 -1.86 6.27 -24.09
N ALA A 402 -0.59 6.55 -24.37
CA ALA A 402 0.18 5.95 -25.45
C ALA A 402 1.45 5.25 -24.94
N ILE A 403 1.38 4.63 -23.76
CA ILE A 403 2.51 3.92 -23.14
C ILE A 403 2.85 2.61 -23.87
N ALA A 404 1.85 1.95 -24.48
CA ALA A 404 2.07 0.72 -25.22
C ALA A 404 3.07 0.93 -26.38
N GLY A 405 4.10 0.08 -26.45
CA GLY A 405 5.20 0.20 -27.41
C GLY A 405 6.22 1.30 -27.07
N LYS A 406 6.20 1.83 -25.85
CA LYS A 406 7.17 2.80 -25.34
C LYS A 406 8.15 2.18 -24.37
N LYS A 407 9.30 2.83 -24.25
CA LYS A 407 10.28 2.61 -23.20
C LYS A 407 10.51 3.89 -22.43
N VAL A 408 10.96 3.76 -21.19
CA VAL A 408 11.43 4.88 -20.38
C VAL A 408 12.63 4.45 -19.55
N ARG A 409 13.65 5.31 -19.50
CA ARG A 409 14.80 5.15 -18.62
C ARG A 409 14.61 6.04 -17.41
N LEU A 410 14.50 5.43 -16.24
CA LEU A 410 14.49 6.09 -14.94
C LEU A 410 15.89 6.00 -14.35
N SER A 411 16.41 7.12 -13.88
CA SER A 411 17.72 7.20 -13.24
C SER A 411 17.62 7.90 -11.89
N ASP A 412 18.15 7.28 -10.84
CA ASP A 412 18.36 7.96 -9.56
C ASP A 412 19.49 8.98 -9.74
N THR A 413 19.28 10.20 -9.27
CA THR A 413 20.27 11.29 -9.35
C THR A 413 21.33 11.20 -8.25
N ASP A 414 21.07 10.50 -7.14
CA ASP A 414 22.05 10.26 -6.10
C ASP A 414 23.07 9.20 -6.55
N LEU A 415 24.28 9.66 -6.92
CA LEU A 415 25.40 8.78 -7.26
C LEU A 415 26.26 8.39 -6.05
N GLY A 416 25.83 8.76 -4.85
CA GLY A 416 26.56 8.54 -3.61
C GLY A 416 27.86 9.35 -3.57
N SER A 417 28.86 8.81 -2.86
CA SER A 417 30.14 9.49 -2.65
C SER A 417 31.32 8.53 -2.75
N ALA A 418 32.24 8.86 -3.66
CA ALA A 418 33.53 8.18 -3.74
C ALA A 418 34.35 8.39 -2.46
N PRO A 419 35.22 7.44 -2.06
CA PRO A 419 35.50 6.17 -2.74
C PRO A 419 34.68 4.97 -2.25
N ASN A 420 33.93 5.07 -1.15
CA ASN A 420 33.40 3.92 -0.41
C ASN A 420 31.87 3.90 -0.28
N ASN A 421 31.17 4.74 -1.02
CA ASN A 421 29.71 4.82 -0.96
C ASN A 421 29.13 5.21 -2.32
N LEU A 422 29.67 4.65 -3.41
CA LEU A 422 29.17 4.93 -4.75
C LEU A 422 27.81 4.27 -4.95
N LYS A 423 26.91 4.99 -5.61
CA LYS A 423 25.59 4.53 -6.02
C LYS A 423 25.38 4.73 -7.51
N ASP A 424 24.67 3.81 -8.14
CA ASP A 424 24.24 3.95 -9.52
C ASP A 424 23.03 3.05 -9.77
N ILE A 425 21.84 3.63 -9.63
CA ILE A 425 20.57 2.91 -9.78
C ILE A 425 19.84 3.44 -11.00
N GLU A 426 19.51 2.54 -11.93
CA GLU A 426 18.78 2.86 -13.16
C GLU A 426 17.88 1.69 -13.59
N VAL A 427 16.70 2.02 -14.11
CA VAL A 427 15.78 1.04 -14.67
C VAL A 427 15.30 1.51 -16.03
N ILE A 428 15.32 0.63 -17.04
CA ILE A 428 14.66 0.87 -18.33
C ILE A 428 13.47 -0.07 -18.43
N PHE A 429 12.27 0.49 -18.46
CA PHE A 429 11.04 -0.25 -18.73
C PHE A 429 10.72 -0.26 -20.22
N TYR A 430 10.22 -1.37 -20.73
CA TYR A 430 9.72 -1.58 -22.09
C TYR A 430 8.29 -2.10 -21.98
N PHE A 431 7.31 -1.22 -22.21
CA PHE A 431 5.90 -1.53 -22.11
C PHE A 431 5.45 -2.17 -23.43
N GLU A 432 5.36 -3.49 -23.47
CA GLU A 432 4.93 -4.20 -24.68
C GLU A 432 3.45 -3.97 -24.95
N GLY A 433 3.11 -3.94 -26.24
CA GLY A 433 1.75 -3.67 -26.70
C GLY A 433 1.73 -2.76 -27.91
N SER A 434 0.54 -2.41 -28.35
CA SER A 434 0.30 -1.51 -29.48
C SER A 434 -0.99 -0.73 -29.30
N GLY A 435 -1.08 0.44 -29.93
CA GLY A 435 -2.31 1.23 -29.97
C GLY A 435 -2.68 1.79 -28.60
N ASP A 436 -3.94 1.56 -28.22
CA ASP A 436 -4.65 2.06 -27.03
C ASP A 436 -4.79 0.98 -25.93
N GLN A 437 -3.96 -0.07 -25.98
CA GLN A 437 -3.95 -1.09 -24.93
C GLN A 437 -3.68 -0.46 -23.56
N VAL A 438 -4.45 -0.89 -22.57
CA VAL A 438 -4.37 -0.40 -21.18
C VAL A 438 -3.60 -1.35 -20.26
N GLU A 439 -3.17 -2.50 -20.77
CA GLU A 439 -2.36 -3.50 -20.09
C GLU A 439 -1.55 -4.34 -21.09
N GLY A 440 -0.47 -4.96 -20.62
CA GLY A 440 0.41 -5.78 -21.46
C GLY A 440 1.59 -6.41 -20.72
N GLU A 441 2.46 -7.08 -21.47
CA GLU A 441 3.72 -7.62 -20.97
C GLU A 441 4.75 -6.50 -20.76
N LEU A 442 5.60 -6.68 -19.76
CA LEU A 442 6.65 -5.74 -19.39
C LEU A 442 8.00 -6.45 -19.45
N VAL A 443 8.94 -5.85 -20.17
CA VAL A 443 10.37 -6.19 -20.05
C VAL A 443 11.08 -5.02 -19.41
N ALA A 444 12.04 -5.28 -18.53
CA ALA A 444 12.87 -4.25 -17.95
C ALA A 444 14.35 -4.65 -17.88
N CYS A 445 15.23 -3.65 -17.97
CA CYS A 445 16.62 -3.78 -17.57
C CYS A 445 16.81 -2.99 -16.28
N ALA A 446 17.29 -3.64 -15.22
CA ALA A 446 17.57 -2.97 -13.96
C ALA A 446 19.06 -3.04 -13.62
N LYS A 447 19.63 -1.90 -13.23
CA LYS A 447 20.95 -1.77 -12.62
C LYS A 447 20.75 -1.24 -11.21
N TYR A 448 21.33 -1.94 -10.25
CA TYR A 448 21.31 -1.56 -8.85
C TYR A 448 22.72 -1.68 -8.29
N ILE A 449 23.32 -0.53 -7.99
CA ILE A 449 24.62 -0.43 -7.34
C ILE A 449 24.41 0.49 -6.15
N ASP A 450 24.55 -0.04 -4.94
CA ASP A 450 24.55 0.72 -3.69
C ASP A 450 25.76 0.34 -2.82
N GLY A 451 26.33 1.33 -2.13
CA GLY A 451 27.47 1.17 -1.23
C GLY A 451 28.75 0.66 -1.89
N ALA A 452 28.94 0.85 -3.20
CA ALA A 452 30.07 0.29 -3.92
C ALA A 452 31.38 1.04 -3.63
N ASN A 453 32.49 0.28 -3.64
CA ASN A 453 33.84 0.84 -3.63
C ASN A 453 34.30 1.16 -5.05
N SER A 454 35.09 2.21 -5.23
CA SER A 454 35.77 2.55 -6.49
C SER A 454 36.69 1.45 -7.04
N SER A 455 36.98 0.39 -6.27
CA SER A 455 37.65 -0.83 -6.75
C SER A 455 36.80 -1.69 -7.70
N GLY A 456 35.50 -1.40 -7.81
CA GLY A 456 34.56 -2.09 -8.71
C GLY A 456 34.00 -3.41 -8.20
N THR A 457 34.30 -3.79 -6.96
CA THR A 457 33.69 -4.93 -6.28
C THR A 457 32.26 -4.58 -5.89
N LEU A 458 31.31 -5.42 -6.31
CA LEU A 458 29.91 -5.27 -5.94
C LEU A 458 29.59 -6.12 -4.70
N GLY A 459 28.86 -5.54 -3.74
CA GLY A 459 28.26 -6.31 -2.65
C GLY A 459 27.12 -7.21 -3.15
N GLU A 460 26.65 -8.14 -2.30
CA GLU A 460 25.48 -8.98 -2.61
C GLU A 460 24.25 -8.13 -2.92
N GLY A 461 23.39 -8.61 -3.83
CA GLY A 461 22.19 -7.89 -4.28
C GLY A 461 22.44 -6.83 -5.35
N ASN A 462 23.68 -6.39 -5.56
CA ASN A 462 24.00 -5.47 -6.64
C ASN A 462 24.00 -6.17 -8.01
N THR A 463 23.49 -5.47 -9.03
CA THR A 463 23.51 -5.89 -10.42
C THR A 463 23.91 -4.75 -11.33
N ARG A 464 24.69 -5.07 -12.37
CA ARG A 464 25.12 -4.11 -13.41
C ARG A 464 24.09 -3.97 -14.53
N GLY A 465 23.06 -4.80 -14.51
CA GLY A 465 22.10 -4.97 -15.59
C GLY A 465 21.54 -6.37 -15.55
N THR A 466 20.29 -6.50 -15.12
CA THR A 466 19.54 -7.76 -15.15
C THR A 466 18.27 -7.58 -15.96
N LEU A 467 17.96 -8.57 -16.79
CA LEU A 467 16.71 -8.67 -17.51
C LEU A 467 15.60 -9.13 -16.56
N ILE A 468 14.51 -8.39 -16.56
CA ILE A 468 13.33 -8.62 -15.72
C ILE A 468 12.11 -8.70 -16.62
N ASN A 469 11.24 -9.68 -16.37
CA ASN A 469 9.96 -9.81 -17.04
C ASN A 469 8.82 -9.55 -16.05
N GLY A 470 7.68 -9.15 -16.59
CA GLY A 470 6.53 -8.79 -15.79
C GLY A 470 5.33 -8.39 -16.63
N PHE A 471 4.42 -7.66 -16.00
CA PHE A 471 3.22 -7.11 -16.60
C PHE A 471 3.08 -5.63 -16.23
N TRP A 472 2.37 -4.88 -17.06
CA TRP A 472 1.98 -3.51 -16.76
C TRP A 472 0.49 -3.31 -17.02
N SER A 473 -0.11 -2.35 -16.32
CA SER A 473 -1.46 -1.88 -16.59
C SER A 473 -1.66 -0.44 -16.14
N MET A 474 -2.52 0.30 -16.83
CA MET A 474 -2.94 1.64 -16.43
C MET A 474 -3.98 1.56 -15.30
N LEU A 475 -3.74 2.31 -14.23
CA LEU A 475 -4.66 2.42 -13.10
C LEU A 475 -5.67 3.53 -13.36
N GLY A 476 -6.96 3.26 -13.13
CA GLY A 476 -8.00 4.28 -13.27
C GLY A 476 -8.24 4.78 -14.69
N ALA A 477 -7.76 4.06 -15.72
CA ALA A 477 -8.09 4.40 -17.11
C ALA A 477 -9.61 4.28 -17.31
N SER A 478 -10.29 5.43 -17.37
CA SER A 478 -11.73 5.49 -17.64
C SER A 478 -12.02 5.23 -19.12
N GLU A 479 -13.28 5.28 -19.54
CA GLU A 479 -13.67 5.15 -20.96
C GLU A 479 -12.96 6.17 -21.89
N SER A 480 -12.38 7.25 -21.35
CA SER A 480 -11.58 8.24 -22.07
C SER A 480 -10.17 7.75 -22.44
N GLY A 481 -9.69 6.67 -21.84
CA GLY A 481 -8.34 6.12 -22.02
C GLY A 481 -7.24 6.94 -21.36
N GLU A 482 -7.57 7.94 -20.54
CA GLU A 482 -6.58 8.73 -19.80
C GLU A 482 -6.25 8.11 -18.44
N SER A 483 -4.95 7.92 -18.17
CA SER A 483 -4.47 7.46 -16.88
C SER A 483 -3.17 8.14 -16.51
N TYR A 484 -3.06 8.57 -15.25
CA TYR A 484 -1.85 9.18 -14.68
C TYR A 484 -1.09 8.22 -13.78
N SER A 485 -1.32 6.91 -13.90
CA SER A 485 -0.69 5.89 -13.07
C SER A 485 -0.50 4.59 -13.84
N ILE A 486 0.74 4.12 -13.93
CA ILE A 486 1.08 2.79 -14.45
C ILE A 486 1.44 1.90 -13.27
N LEU A 487 0.76 0.77 -13.17
CA LEU A 487 1.13 -0.32 -12.28
C LEU A 487 2.06 -1.27 -13.04
N THR A 488 3.11 -1.72 -12.37
CA THR A 488 4.02 -2.74 -12.87
C THR A 488 4.11 -3.89 -11.88
N THR A 489 4.03 -5.11 -12.38
CA THR A 489 4.28 -6.33 -11.60
C THR A 489 5.51 -7.00 -12.20
N ILE A 490 6.60 -7.11 -11.44
CA ILE A 490 7.88 -7.66 -11.93
C ILE A 490 8.32 -8.84 -11.09
N THR A 491 8.85 -9.88 -11.73
CA THR A 491 9.45 -11.01 -11.02
C THR A 491 10.97 -10.91 -11.05
N PHE A 492 11.60 -10.78 -9.88
CA PHE A 492 13.04 -10.69 -9.72
C PHE A 492 13.51 -11.64 -8.61
N LEU A 493 14.52 -12.46 -8.91
CA LEU A 493 15.10 -13.46 -7.98
C LEU A 493 14.06 -14.38 -7.31
N GLY A 494 12.97 -14.71 -8.01
CA GLY A 494 11.90 -15.58 -7.50
C GLY A 494 10.88 -14.88 -6.61
N ALA A 495 10.99 -13.57 -6.42
CA ALA A 495 9.99 -12.74 -5.75
C ALA A 495 9.26 -11.84 -6.76
N THR A 496 7.95 -11.71 -6.57
CA THR A 496 7.11 -10.77 -7.33
C THR A 496 7.03 -9.44 -6.59
N TYR A 497 7.25 -8.34 -7.30
CA TYR A 497 7.19 -6.98 -6.79
C TYR A 497 6.14 -6.19 -7.56
N GLN A 498 5.42 -5.35 -6.82
CA GLN A 498 4.44 -4.40 -7.32
C GLN A 498 5.10 -3.01 -7.25
N ALA A 499 4.95 -2.18 -8.28
CA ALA A 499 5.40 -0.79 -8.27
C ALA A 499 4.43 0.10 -9.06
N ILE A 500 4.39 1.39 -8.73
CA ILE A 500 3.61 2.41 -9.45
C ILE A 500 4.52 3.49 -10.05
N ILE A 501 4.19 3.94 -11.25
CA ILE A 501 4.82 5.07 -11.94
C ILE A 501 3.76 6.15 -12.17
N LYS A 502 4.06 7.38 -11.77
CA LYS A 502 3.22 8.57 -11.95
C LYS A 502 4.00 9.69 -12.64
N PRO A 503 3.36 10.60 -13.38
CA PRO A 503 4.05 11.75 -13.94
C PRO A 503 4.38 12.79 -12.86
N ALA A 504 5.59 13.33 -12.89
CA ALA A 504 6.05 14.40 -11.98
C ALA A 504 6.36 15.72 -12.72
N GLY A 505 6.16 15.77 -14.04
CA GLY A 505 6.44 16.96 -14.85
C GLY A 505 7.94 17.15 -15.10
N TYR A 506 8.47 18.33 -14.78
CA TYR A 506 9.89 18.67 -14.95
C TYR A 506 10.61 18.87 -13.62
N LEU A 507 11.81 18.31 -13.51
CA LEU A 507 12.78 18.63 -12.45
C LEU A 507 13.99 19.34 -13.03
N THR A 508 14.56 20.28 -12.27
CA THR A 508 15.82 20.93 -12.65
C THR A 508 16.99 20.09 -12.14
N VAL A 509 17.81 19.56 -13.04
CA VAL A 509 19.05 18.84 -12.70
C VAL A 509 20.21 19.52 -13.41
N ASP A 510 21.21 19.94 -12.63
CA ASP A 510 22.38 20.69 -13.12
C ASP A 510 22.02 21.98 -13.89
N GLY A 511 20.90 22.61 -13.54
CA GLY A 511 20.41 23.83 -14.18
C GLY A 511 19.60 23.62 -15.46
N GLU A 512 19.38 22.38 -15.88
CA GLU A 512 18.58 22.03 -17.06
C GLU A 512 17.29 21.29 -16.66
N PRO A 513 16.13 21.61 -17.27
CA PRO A 513 14.89 20.90 -17.02
C PRO A 513 14.95 19.49 -17.64
N ARG A 514 14.59 18.48 -16.85
CA ARG A 514 14.45 17.09 -17.28
C ARG A 514 13.06 16.58 -16.93
N PHE A 515 12.49 15.76 -17.81
CA PHE A 515 11.25 15.06 -17.50
C PHE A 515 11.47 14.15 -16.30
N ALA A 516 10.56 14.22 -15.34
CA ALA A 516 10.59 13.41 -14.14
C ALA A 516 9.33 12.53 -14.04
N LEU A 517 9.53 11.32 -13.54
CA LEU A 517 8.47 10.41 -13.18
C LEU A 517 8.64 10.05 -11.71
N ARG A 518 7.54 10.03 -10.98
CA ARG A 518 7.49 9.58 -9.60
C ARG A 518 7.33 8.06 -9.63
N PHE A 519 8.28 7.34 -9.05
CA PHE A 519 8.38 5.89 -9.14
C PHE A 519 8.52 5.28 -7.74
N ASP A 520 7.71 4.26 -7.47
CA ASP A 520 7.85 3.42 -6.29
C ASP A 520 9.03 2.47 -6.46
N PHE A 521 10.11 2.76 -5.74
CA PHE A 521 11.28 1.92 -5.70
C PHE A 521 11.61 1.56 -4.25
N GLU A 522 11.56 0.26 -3.95
CA GLU A 522 11.74 -0.31 -2.60
C GLU A 522 10.66 0.13 -1.59
N GLY A 523 9.45 0.49 -2.04
CA GLY A 523 8.38 0.98 -1.16
C GLY A 523 8.48 2.47 -0.86
N GLU A 524 9.48 3.16 -1.43
CA GLU A 524 9.61 4.59 -1.34
C GLU A 524 9.26 5.22 -2.69
N ILE A 525 8.18 6.00 -2.71
CA ILE A 525 7.83 6.78 -3.88
C ILE A 525 8.63 8.07 -3.93
N ARG A 526 9.56 8.16 -4.90
CA ARG A 526 10.45 9.30 -5.12
C ARG A 526 10.42 9.76 -6.56
N ASP A 527 10.91 10.97 -6.82
CA ASP A 527 11.04 11.47 -8.18
C ASP A 527 12.32 10.95 -8.83
N TRP A 528 12.19 10.41 -10.05
CA TRP A 528 13.27 9.90 -10.87
C TRP A 528 13.34 10.68 -12.17
N VAL A 529 14.55 10.97 -12.62
CA VAL A 529 14.72 11.68 -13.88
C VAL A 529 14.75 10.73 -15.06
N THR A 530 14.24 11.23 -16.18
CA THR A 530 14.30 10.56 -17.47
C THR A 530 15.15 11.38 -18.43
N GLU A 531 15.94 10.69 -19.25
CA GLU A 531 16.82 11.36 -20.21
C GLU A 531 16.02 11.95 -21.39
N ASN A 532 15.13 11.14 -21.97
CA ASN A 532 14.37 11.48 -23.18
C ASN A 532 12.84 11.35 -23.01
N GLY A 533 12.35 11.18 -21.77
CA GLY A 533 10.94 10.84 -21.53
C GLY A 533 10.56 9.48 -22.11
N LEU A 534 9.31 9.37 -22.58
CA LEU A 534 8.77 8.16 -23.22
C LEU A 534 9.24 8.08 -24.69
N GLU A 535 9.98 7.03 -25.04
CA GLU A 535 10.49 6.80 -26.40
C GLU A 535 9.90 5.55 -27.01
N THR A 536 9.73 5.50 -28.33
CA THR A 536 9.41 4.23 -29.01
C THR A 536 10.66 3.34 -29.03
N PHE A 537 10.50 2.05 -28.72
CA PHE A 537 11.57 1.06 -28.87
C PHE A 537 11.40 0.23 -30.14
N LEU A 538 12.52 -0.23 -30.71
CA LEU A 538 12.54 -1.13 -31.87
C LEU A 538 12.88 -2.57 -31.48
N GLU A 539 13.65 -2.75 -30.40
CA GLU A 539 14.14 -4.05 -29.95
C GLU A 539 14.10 -4.17 -28.43
N LEU A 540 13.52 -5.28 -27.97
CA LEU A 540 13.54 -5.67 -26.55
C LEU A 540 14.90 -6.26 -26.17
N PRO A 541 15.38 -6.02 -24.95
CA PRO A 541 16.54 -6.73 -24.43
C PRO A 541 16.21 -8.21 -24.24
N ARG A 542 17.17 -9.10 -24.53
CA ARG A 542 16.98 -10.57 -24.49
C ARG A 542 17.91 -11.28 -23.51
N SER A 543 18.83 -10.56 -22.88
CA SER A 543 19.77 -11.10 -21.90
C SER A 543 20.26 -10.03 -20.92
N ASP A 544 20.81 -10.50 -19.81
CA ASP A 544 21.50 -9.64 -18.84
C ASP A 544 22.67 -8.87 -19.50
N ASP A 545 23.42 -9.51 -20.40
CA ASP A 545 24.51 -8.86 -21.13
C ASP A 545 24.01 -7.67 -21.98
N GLU A 546 22.84 -7.80 -22.62
CA GLU A 546 22.22 -6.68 -23.33
C GLU A 546 21.76 -5.59 -22.36
N CYS A 547 21.26 -5.95 -21.18
CA CYS A 547 20.91 -4.98 -20.16
C CYS A 547 22.13 -4.22 -19.62
N VAL A 548 23.24 -4.90 -19.35
CA VAL A 548 24.52 -4.28 -18.97
C VAL A 548 24.99 -3.31 -20.05
N ALA A 549 24.89 -3.68 -21.33
CA ALA A 549 25.28 -2.81 -22.44
C ALA A 549 24.39 -1.54 -22.55
N ARG A 550 23.10 -1.65 -22.19
CA ARG A 550 22.14 -0.53 -22.21
C ARG A 550 22.23 0.37 -20.97
N LEU A 551 22.80 -0.13 -19.85
CA LEU A 551 22.93 0.58 -18.57
C LEU A 551 24.40 0.78 -18.17
N PRO A 552 25.20 1.53 -18.95
CA PRO A 552 26.61 1.77 -18.62
C PRO A 552 26.74 2.47 -17.27
N SER A 553 27.81 2.12 -16.54
CA SER A 553 28.12 2.69 -15.22
C SER A 553 28.34 4.21 -15.29
N ARG A 554 27.63 4.96 -14.45
CA ARG A 554 27.77 6.43 -14.28
C ARG A 554 28.86 6.79 -13.27
N VAL A 555 29.27 5.82 -12.45
CA VAL A 555 30.30 5.98 -11.42
C VAL A 555 31.64 5.33 -11.77
N GLY A 556 31.79 4.87 -13.02
CA GLY A 556 33.07 4.40 -13.56
C GLY A 556 33.56 3.06 -13.05
N ILE A 557 32.66 2.26 -12.46
CA ILE A 557 32.94 0.88 -12.01
C ILE A 557 32.36 -0.16 -12.92
#